data_AF-A0A6J4RT48-F1
#
_entry.id   AF-A0A6J4RT48-F1
#
_cell.length_a   1.000
_cell.length_b   1.000
_cell.length_c   1.000
_cell.angle_alpha   90.00
_cell.angle_beta   90.00
_cell.angle_gamma   90.00
#
_symmetry.space_group_name_H-M   'P 1'
#
loop_
_entity.id
_entity.type
_entity.pdbx_description
1 polymer ?
#
loop_
_entity_poly.entity_id
_entity_poly.type
_entity_poly.pdbx_seq_one_letter_code
_entity_poly.pdbx_strand_id
1 'polypeptide(L)'
;MLSRAAAGDAKAAVPGSPHRTLDEESSAWLAVVVVVMKRLASVGASSLPRFVASVRGQSGRGMARVFVSDALADGFAAGGFAALLSGAPSTLHAIVVGASPLEATLAAGTLVLPCERRLLPLLLAAVPAHAAISLGWGVALALVLPARRTVGAGAVAGLAIAALDLGVVARRFPRVRALPVRPQLADHVVYGLVVGAVVARRRAARREVDAHGQ
;
A
#
# COMPACT_ATOMS: atom_id res chain seq x y z
N MET A 1 73.55 -1.29 -25.10
CA MET A 1 73.39 -0.14 -24.19
C MET A 1 71.92 0.23 -24.16
N LEU A 2 71.29 -0.05 -23.01
CA LEU A 2 69.88 0.17 -22.71
C LEU A 2 69.59 1.66 -22.52
N SER A 3 68.52 2.19 -23.11
CA SER A 3 67.94 3.47 -22.69
C SER A 3 66.47 3.28 -22.35
N ARG A 4 66.15 3.66 -21.11
CA ARG A 4 64.93 3.43 -20.35
C ARG A 4 64.49 4.82 -19.89
N ALA A 5 63.33 5.32 -20.33
CA ALA A 5 62.64 6.50 -19.80
C ALA A 5 61.30 6.66 -20.53
N ALA A 6 60.16 7.00 -19.94
CA ALA A 6 59.71 7.04 -18.55
C ALA A 6 58.17 6.97 -18.67
N ALA A 7 57.54 5.99 -18.04
CA ALA A 7 56.09 5.91 -17.92
C ALA A 7 55.65 6.82 -16.79
N GLY A 8 54.88 7.87 -17.11
CA GLY A 8 54.26 8.75 -16.13
C GLY A 8 53.00 8.12 -15.56
N ASP A 9 53.04 7.73 -14.29
CA ASP A 9 51.88 7.35 -13.50
C ASP A 9 51.04 8.57 -13.13
N ALA A 10 49.97 8.83 -13.90
CA ALA A 10 48.91 9.75 -13.52
C ALA A 10 47.73 8.96 -12.94
N LYS A 11 47.81 8.67 -11.64
CA LYS A 11 46.71 8.06 -10.87
C LYS A 11 45.62 9.10 -10.63
N ALA A 12 44.66 9.19 -11.56
CA ALA A 12 43.48 10.03 -11.40
C ALA A 12 42.65 9.56 -10.20
N ALA A 13 42.45 10.46 -9.23
CA ALA A 13 41.58 10.24 -8.10
C ALA A 13 40.12 10.17 -8.57
N VAL A 14 39.49 9.02 -8.35
CA VAL A 14 38.05 8.81 -8.59
C VAL A 14 37.29 9.54 -7.46
N PRO A 15 36.43 10.54 -7.76
CA PRO A 15 35.62 11.20 -6.74
C PRO A 15 34.61 10.21 -6.15
N GLY A 16 34.58 10.12 -4.82
CA GLY A 16 33.75 9.19 -4.07
C GLY A 16 32.26 9.37 -4.38
N SER A 17 31.64 8.29 -4.86
CA SER A 17 30.20 8.18 -5.02
C SER A 17 29.52 8.31 -3.66
N PRO A 18 28.50 9.17 -3.50
CA PRO A 18 27.70 9.20 -2.28
C PRO A 18 26.85 7.93 -2.22
N HIS A 19 27.32 6.92 -1.50
CA HIS A 19 26.50 5.80 -1.05
C HIS A 19 25.51 6.34 -0.02
N ARG A 20 24.41 6.93 -0.49
CA ARG A 20 23.21 7.14 0.33
C ARG A 20 22.62 5.75 0.56
N THR A 21 22.69 5.27 1.79
CA THR A 21 22.38 3.88 2.15
C THR A 21 20.86 3.67 2.10
N LEU A 22 20.42 2.50 1.58
CA LEU A 22 19.00 2.17 1.32
C LEU A 22 18.11 2.21 2.59
N ASP A 23 18.76 2.20 3.75
CA ASP A 23 18.26 2.29 5.11
C ASP A 23 17.66 3.68 5.44
N GLU A 24 18.17 4.77 4.84
CA GLU A 24 17.58 6.11 4.99
C GLU A 24 16.25 6.25 4.21
N GLU A 25 16.19 5.75 2.97
CA GLU A 25 14.95 5.81 2.18
C GLU A 25 13.86 4.88 2.75
N SER A 26 14.26 3.74 3.32
CA SER A 26 13.34 2.80 3.98
C SER A 26 12.74 3.37 5.27
N SER A 27 13.53 4.09 6.07
CA SER A 27 13.07 4.74 7.30
C SER A 27 12.19 5.96 7.01
N ALA A 28 12.47 6.72 5.94
CA ALA A 28 11.61 7.80 5.48
C ALA A 28 10.22 7.31 5.04
N TRP A 29 10.16 6.18 4.33
CA TRP A 29 8.90 5.57 3.90
C TRP A 29 8.04 5.10 5.09
N LEU A 30 8.64 4.43 6.06
CA LEU A 30 7.96 4.04 7.29
C LEU A 30 7.46 5.26 8.08
N ALA A 31 8.24 6.33 8.14
CA ALA A 31 7.83 7.57 8.79
C ALA A 31 6.62 8.21 8.09
N VAL A 32 6.60 8.26 6.76
CA VAL A 32 5.45 8.79 6.00
C VAL A 32 4.20 7.94 6.22
N VAL A 33 4.31 6.60 6.14
CA VAL A 33 3.20 5.69 6.42
C VAL A 33 2.69 5.89 7.85
N VAL A 34 3.57 5.97 8.85
CA VAL A 34 3.20 6.20 10.26
C VAL A 34 2.52 7.56 10.45
N VAL A 35 2.99 8.63 9.78
CA VAL A 35 2.40 9.96 9.87
C VAL A 35 1.02 10.02 9.20
N VAL A 36 0.88 9.41 8.02
CA VAL A 36 -0.40 9.31 7.30
C VAL A 36 -1.39 8.48 8.13
N MET A 37 -0.96 7.35 8.68
CA MET A 37 -1.77 6.50 9.55
C MET A 37 -2.16 7.24 10.85
N LYS A 38 -1.25 7.99 11.48
CA LYS A 38 -1.56 8.85 12.64
C LYS A 38 -2.58 9.93 12.29
N ARG A 39 -2.47 10.57 11.12
CA ARG A 39 -3.43 11.60 10.69
C ARG A 39 -4.80 11.01 10.35
N LEU A 40 -4.87 9.89 9.66
CA LEU A 40 -6.13 9.18 9.39
C LEU A 40 -6.79 8.70 10.71
N ALA A 41 -5.99 8.19 11.65
CA ALA A 41 -6.46 7.86 12.99
C ALA A 41 -6.95 9.09 13.77
N SER A 42 -6.31 10.26 13.58
CA SER A 42 -6.74 11.53 14.21
C SER A 42 -8.06 12.07 13.64
N VAL A 43 -8.36 11.79 12.36
CA VAL A 43 -9.66 12.11 11.75
C VAL A 43 -10.76 11.15 12.25
N GLY A 44 -10.40 9.91 12.60
CA GLY A 44 -11.28 8.97 13.32
C GLY A 44 -11.32 9.18 14.86
N ALA A 45 -10.48 10.06 15.41
CA ALA A 45 -10.29 10.21 16.86
C ALA A 45 -11.44 10.91 17.59
N SER A 46 -12.48 11.34 16.90
CA SER A 46 -13.77 11.67 17.54
C SER A 46 -14.47 10.43 18.14
N SER A 47 -14.00 9.21 17.83
CA SER A 47 -14.54 7.94 18.37
C SER A 47 -13.63 7.25 19.41
N LEU A 48 -12.35 7.61 19.48
CA LEU A 48 -11.35 6.96 20.35
C LEU A 48 -11.52 7.17 21.87
N PRO A 49 -11.96 8.34 22.38
CA PRO A 49 -12.07 8.57 23.82
C PRO A 49 -13.04 7.62 24.52
N ARG A 50 -14.11 7.18 23.82
CA ARG A 50 -15.07 6.22 24.38
C ARG A 50 -14.53 4.78 24.44
N PHE A 51 -13.69 4.39 23.48
CA PHE A 51 -13.09 3.05 23.45
C PHE A 51 -12.03 2.89 24.55
N VAL A 52 -11.18 3.91 24.74
CA VAL A 52 -10.11 3.88 25.77
C VAL A 52 -10.69 3.92 27.19
N ALA A 53 -11.81 4.62 27.41
CA ALA A 53 -12.50 4.63 28.70
C ALA A 53 -13.11 3.26 29.07
N SER A 54 -13.55 2.48 28.09
CA SER A 54 -14.16 1.15 28.29
C SER A 54 -13.15 0.04 28.62
N VAL A 55 -11.85 0.25 28.38
CA VAL A 55 -10.82 -0.82 28.39
C VAL A 55 -9.99 -0.86 29.69
N ARG A 56 -10.22 0.04 30.66
CA ARG A 56 -9.37 0.16 31.87
C ARG A 56 -9.58 -0.88 32.98
N GLY A 57 -10.42 -1.91 32.80
CA GLY A 57 -10.47 -3.09 33.68
C GLY A 57 -9.61 -4.24 33.14
N GLN A 58 -9.12 -5.15 33.97
CA GLN A 58 -8.33 -6.33 33.54
C GLN A 58 -9.01 -7.18 32.43
N SER A 59 -10.35 -7.13 32.30
CA SER A 59 -11.11 -7.69 31.17
C SER A 59 -10.90 -6.99 29.81
N GLY A 60 -10.35 -5.77 29.79
CA GLY A 60 -10.17 -4.97 28.58
C GLY A 60 -9.02 -5.45 27.68
N ARG A 61 -7.99 -6.11 28.23
CA ARG A 61 -6.87 -6.63 27.42
C ARG A 61 -7.26 -7.81 26.54
N GLY A 62 -8.15 -8.69 27.03
CA GLY A 62 -8.67 -9.82 26.25
C GLY A 62 -9.54 -9.34 25.10
N MET A 63 -10.49 -8.45 25.39
CA MET A 63 -11.41 -7.90 24.39
C MET A 63 -10.69 -7.06 23.32
N ALA A 64 -9.67 -6.28 23.71
CA ALA A 64 -8.83 -5.57 22.75
C ALA A 64 -8.06 -6.51 21.82
N ARG A 65 -7.53 -7.65 22.33
CA ARG A 65 -6.86 -8.65 21.47
C ARG A 65 -7.81 -9.29 20.48
N VAL A 66 -9.01 -9.69 20.91
CA VAL A 66 -10.03 -10.29 20.03
C VAL A 66 -10.43 -9.31 18.93
N PHE A 67 -10.67 -8.04 19.29
CA PHE A 67 -10.97 -7.01 18.31
C PHE A 67 -9.84 -6.83 17.29
N VAL A 68 -8.58 -6.78 17.74
CA VAL A 68 -7.42 -6.63 16.85
C VAL A 68 -7.25 -7.86 15.96
N SER A 69 -7.38 -9.07 16.48
CA SER A 69 -7.29 -10.29 15.67
C SER A 69 -8.38 -10.35 14.60
N ASP A 70 -9.61 -9.96 14.93
CA ASP A 70 -10.71 -9.91 13.97
C ASP A 70 -10.48 -8.88 12.89
N ALA A 71 -10.00 -7.69 13.26
CA ALA A 71 -9.67 -6.64 12.30
C ALA A 71 -8.51 -7.04 11.38
N LEU A 72 -7.51 -7.76 11.90
CA LEU A 72 -6.42 -8.31 11.10
C LEU A 72 -6.95 -9.36 10.10
N ALA A 73 -7.74 -10.32 10.56
CA ALA A 73 -8.31 -11.36 9.71
C ALA A 73 -9.23 -10.76 8.62
N ASP A 74 -10.05 -9.77 8.99
CA ASP A 74 -10.87 -9.02 8.03
C ASP A 74 -10.01 -8.27 7.02
N GLY A 75 -8.98 -7.59 7.50
CA GLY A 75 -8.08 -6.80 6.68
C GLY A 75 -7.31 -7.61 5.66
N PHE A 76 -6.78 -8.78 6.07
CA PHE A 76 -6.10 -9.69 5.15
C PHE A 76 -7.05 -10.25 4.10
N ALA A 77 -8.24 -10.70 4.50
CA ALA A 77 -9.24 -11.17 3.56
C ALA A 77 -9.64 -10.07 2.57
N ALA A 78 -9.97 -8.89 3.09
CA ALA A 78 -10.39 -7.73 2.30
C ALA A 78 -9.30 -7.26 1.33
N GLY A 79 -8.07 -7.10 1.82
CA GLY A 79 -6.92 -6.71 1.01
C GLY A 79 -6.58 -7.74 -0.07
N GLY A 80 -6.72 -9.04 0.22
CA GLY A 80 -6.51 -10.11 -0.76
C GLY A 80 -7.53 -10.08 -1.89
N PHE A 81 -8.83 -9.98 -1.58
CA PHE A 81 -9.88 -9.84 -2.61
C PHE A 81 -9.69 -8.55 -3.42
N ALA A 82 -9.36 -7.46 -2.76
CA ALA A 82 -9.15 -6.19 -3.43
C ALA A 82 -7.94 -6.25 -4.38
N ALA A 83 -6.81 -6.84 -3.97
CA ALA A 83 -5.63 -7.02 -4.81
C ALA A 83 -5.93 -7.77 -6.13
N LEU A 84 -6.84 -8.74 -6.10
CA LEU A 84 -7.21 -9.51 -7.29
C LEU A 84 -8.14 -8.74 -8.23
N LEU A 85 -9.05 -7.94 -7.68
CA LEU A 85 -10.16 -7.33 -8.44
C LEU A 85 -9.89 -5.88 -8.84
N SER A 86 -9.07 -5.15 -8.09
CA SER A 86 -8.93 -3.71 -8.26
C SER A 86 -8.16 -3.30 -9.50
N GLY A 87 -7.30 -4.16 -10.07
CA GLY A 87 -6.57 -3.85 -11.31
C GLY A 87 -7.39 -4.00 -12.59
N ALA A 88 -8.67 -4.41 -12.49
CA ALA A 88 -9.51 -4.65 -13.66
C ALA A 88 -9.76 -3.37 -14.50
N PRO A 89 -10.12 -2.20 -13.93
CA PRO A 89 -10.34 -0.99 -14.73
C PRO A 89 -9.12 -0.58 -15.56
N SER A 90 -7.92 -0.57 -15.00
CA SER A 90 -6.70 -0.23 -15.76
C SER A 90 -6.29 -1.28 -16.77
N THR A 91 -6.45 -2.56 -16.46
CA THR A 91 -6.20 -3.66 -17.40
C THR A 91 -7.14 -3.58 -18.60
N LEU A 92 -8.44 -3.39 -18.36
CA LEU A 92 -9.44 -3.25 -19.41
C LEU A 92 -9.19 -2.00 -20.25
N HIS A 93 -8.87 -0.87 -19.61
CA HIS A 93 -8.52 0.35 -20.32
C HIS A 93 -7.30 0.12 -21.23
N ALA A 94 -6.24 -0.54 -20.75
CA ALA A 94 -5.06 -0.84 -21.54
C ALA A 94 -5.40 -1.69 -22.78
N ILE A 95 -6.21 -2.74 -22.61
CA ILE A 95 -6.68 -3.59 -23.72
C ILE A 95 -7.45 -2.76 -24.75
N VAL A 96 -8.40 -1.92 -24.30
CA VAL A 96 -9.25 -1.09 -25.18
C VAL A 96 -8.43 -0.11 -26.02
N VAL A 97 -7.37 0.47 -25.47
CA VAL A 97 -6.52 1.44 -26.19
C VAL A 97 -5.31 0.79 -26.88
N GLY A 98 -5.22 -0.54 -26.89
CA GLY A 98 -4.09 -1.27 -27.51
C GLY A 98 -2.75 -1.11 -26.78
N ALA A 99 -2.77 -0.72 -25.50
CA ALA A 99 -1.59 -0.63 -24.65
C ALA A 99 -1.29 -1.96 -23.95
N SER A 100 -0.07 -2.10 -23.40
CA SER A 100 0.31 -3.28 -22.64
C SER A 100 -0.45 -3.35 -21.30
N PRO A 101 -1.16 -4.46 -21.00
CA PRO A 101 -1.87 -4.64 -19.72
C PRO A 101 -0.90 -4.81 -18.53
N LEU A 102 0.39 -5.03 -18.78
CA LEU A 102 1.39 -5.22 -17.73
C LEU A 102 2.05 -3.92 -17.27
N GLU A 103 1.79 -2.77 -17.92
CA GLU A 103 2.46 -1.50 -17.60
C GLU A 103 2.30 -1.09 -16.13
N ALA A 104 1.10 -1.23 -15.56
CA ALA A 104 0.85 -0.92 -14.16
C ALA A 104 1.69 -1.83 -13.23
N THR A 105 1.76 -3.13 -13.54
CA THR A 105 2.57 -4.10 -12.79
C THR A 105 4.06 -3.80 -12.90
N LEU A 106 4.56 -3.47 -14.10
CA LEU A 106 5.96 -3.11 -14.31
C LEU A 106 6.32 -1.80 -13.61
N ALA A 107 5.40 -0.82 -13.58
CA ALA A 107 5.57 0.41 -12.81
C ALA A 107 5.67 0.12 -11.31
N ALA A 108 4.83 -0.77 -10.78
CA ALA A 108 4.92 -1.21 -9.38
C ALA A 108 6.27 -1.90 -9.08
N GLY A 109 6.80 -2.71 -10.01
CA GLY A 109 8.13 -3.33 -9.88
C GLY A 109 9.26 -2.31 -9.68
N THR A 110 9.14 -1.10 -10.26
CA THR A 110 10.15 -0.04 -10.08
C THR A 110 10.16 0.58 -8.69
N LEU A 111 9.16 0.30 -7.85
CA LEU A 111 9.19 0.69 -6.43
C LEU A 111 10.31 -0.05 -5.68
N VAL A 112 10.57 -1.31 -6.04
CA VAL A 112 11.59 -2.16 -5.41
C VAL A 112 12.89 -2.14 -6.21
N LEU A 113 12.80 -2.08 -7.55
CA LEU A 113 13.95 -2.08 -8.46
C LEU A 113 13.93 -0.84 -9.37
N PRO A 114 14.28 0.37 -8.88
CA PRO A 114 14.09 1.62 -9.62
C PRO A 114 14.88 1.73 -10.92
N CYS A 115 16.04 1.07 -10.99
CA CYS A 115 16.95 1.11 -12.14
C CYS A 115 16.76 -0.06 -13.12
N GLU A 116 15.92 -1.03 -12.79
CA GLU A 116 15.74 -2.24 -13.59
C GLU A 116 14.81 -1.99 -14.79
N ARG A 117 15.15 -2.59 -15.92
CA ARG A 117 14.41 -2.45 -17.18
C ARG A 117 13.88 -3.79 -17.71
N ARG A 118 14.45 -4.91 -17.27
CA ARG A 118 14.07 -6.25 -17.69
C ARG A 118 12.70 -6.61 -17.13
N LEU A 119 11.86 -7.20 -17.98
CA LEU A 119 10.47 -7.54 -17.66
C LEU A 119 10.36 -8.50 -16.47
N LEU A 120 11.07 -9.64 -16.51
CA LEU A 120 10.93 -10.67 -15.50
C LEU A 120 11.34 -10.22 -14.09
N PRO A 121 12.52 -9.58 -13.88
CA PRO A 121 12.87 -9.02 -12.57
C PRO A 121 11.84 -8.02 -12.02
N LEU A 122 11.27 -7.16 -12.88
CA LEU A 122 10.25 -6.20 -12.47
C LEU A 122 8.96 -6.89 -12.06
N LEU A 123 8.51 -7.91 -12.80
CA LEU A 123 7.32 -8.69 -12.43
C LEU A 123 7.53 -9.43 -11.11
N LEU A 124 8.70 -10.06 -10.91
CA LEU A 124 9.03 -10.75 -9.66
C LEU A 124 9.10 -9.80 -8.47
N ALA A 125 9.55 -8.56 -8.68
CA ALA A 125 9.52 -7.51 -7.65
C ALA A 125 8.11 -6.95 -7.41
N ALA A 126 7.30 -6.83 -8.46
CA ALA A 126 5.97 -6.24 -8.38
C ALA A 126 5.02 -7.09 -7.54
N VAL A 127 5.04 -8.43 -7.69
CA VAL A 127 4.14 -9.34 -6.96
C VAL A 127 4.20 -9.15 -5.43
N PRO A 128 5.37 -9.26 -4.76
CA PRO A 128 5.44 -9.08 -3.32
C PRO A 128 5.16 -7.64 -2.89
N ALA A 129 5.59 -6.64 -3.67
CA ALA A 129 5.30 -5.23 -3.36
C ALA A 129 3.79 -4.95 -3.39
N HIS A 130 3.11 -5.40 -4.44
CA HIS A 130 1.69 -5.22 -4.63
C HIS A 130 0.89 -5.98 -3.56
N ALA A 131 1.30 -7.21 -3.22
CA ALA A 131 0.72 -7.97 -2.13
C ALA A 131 0.87 -7.25 -0.78
N ALA A 132 2.09 -6.82 -0.44
CA ALA A 132 2.36 -6.14 0.83
C ALA A 132 1.55 -4.85 0.99
N ILE A 133 1.51 -4.02 -0.06
CA ILE A 133 0.76 -2.75 -0.07
C ILE A 133 -0.75 -3.03 0.04
N SER A 134 -1.27 -3.97 -0.75
CA SER A 134 -2.70 -4.29 -0.76
C SER A 134 -3.18 -4.90 0.56
N LEU A 135 -2.40 -5.77 1.19
CA LEU A 135 -2.74 -6.33 2.49
C LEU A 135 -2.59 -5.29 3.61
N GLY A 136 -1.54 -4.46 3.56
CA GLY A 136 -1.31 -3.38 4.51
C GLY A 136 -2.47 -2.37 4.53
N TRP A 137 -2.91 -1.91 3.36
CA TRP A 137 -4.09 -1.05 3.24
C TRP A 137 -5.38 -1.76 3.66
N GLY A 138 -5.53 -3.05 3.35
CA GLY A 138 -6.70 -3.84 3.77
C GLY A 138 -6.85 -3.85 5.29
N VAL A 139 -5.75 -4.10 6.01
CA VAL A 139 -5.69 -4.04 7.48
C VAL A 139 -5.95 -2.63 7.99
N ALA A 140 -5.29 -1.62 7.43
CA ALA A 140 -5.48 -0.22 7.82
C ALA A 140 -6.96 0.18 7.73
N LEU A 141 -7.60 -0.15 6.61
CA LEU A 141 -9.01 0.14 6.36
C LEU A 141 -9.94 -0.68 7.25
N ALA A 142 -9.66 -1.96 7.49
CA ALA A 142 -10.46 -2.77 8.41
C ALA A 142 -10.47 -2.21 9.84
N LEU A 143 -9.39 -1.53 10.26
CA LEU A 143 -9.28 -0.87 11.55
C LEU A 143 -10.03 0.47 11.61
N VAL A 144 -9.98 1.27 10.54
CA VAL A 144 -10.50 2.66 10.58
C VAL A 144 -11.88 2.84 9.95
N LEU A 145 -12.33 1.92 9.09
CA LEU A 145 -13.61 2.07 8.40
C LEU A 145 -14.78 2.00 9.39
N PRO A 146 -15.72 2.96 9.30
CA PRO A 146 -16.87 3.02 10.20
C PRO A 146 -17.75 1.77 10.06
N ALA A 147 -18.45 1.42 11.14
CA ALA A 147 -19.38 0.27 11.12
C ALA A 147 -20.62 0.52 10.25
N ARG A 148 -21.01 1.80 10.09
CA ARG A 148 -22.10 2.24 9.21
C ARG A 148 -21.50 2.84 7.94
N ARG A 149 -22.15 2.63 6.79
CA ARG A 149 -21.69 3.12 5.47
C ARG A 149 -20.27 2.65 5.10
N THR A 150 -19.85 1.47 5.59
CA THR A 150 -18.50 0.90 5.39
C THR A 150 -18.05 0.91 3.93
N VAL A 151 -18.94 0.52 3.00
CA VAL A 151 -18.65 0.46 1.56
C VAL A 151 -18.39 1.84 0.98
N GLY A 152 -19.29 2.80 1.25
CA GLY A 152 -19.13 4.18 0.77
C GLY A 152 -17.91 4.87 1.36
N ALA A 153 -17.65 4.67 2.66
CA ALA A 153 -16.42 5.13 3.30
C ALA A 153 -15.17 4.47 2.69
N GLY A 154 -15.27 3.20 2.30
CA GLY A 154 -14.24 2.48 1.57
C GLY A 154 -13.89 3.14 0.24
N ALA A 155 -14.89 3.49 -0.58
CA ALA A 155 -14.67 4.20 -1.85
C ALA A 155 -13.95 5.54 -1.65
N VAL A 156 -14.38 6.33 -0.66
CA VAL A 156 -13.72 7.60 -0.32
C VAL A 156 -12.28 7.39 0.15
N ALA A 157 -12.05 6.37 0.98
CA ALA A 157 -10.71 6.01 1.41
C ALA A 157 -9.83 5.54 0.23
N GLY A 158 -10.41 4.80 -0.73
CA GLY A 158 -9.76 4.45 -1.99
C GLY A 158 -9.26 5.68 -2.74
N LEU A 159 -10.11 6.70 -2.91
CA LEU A 159 -9.69 7.98 -3.52
C LEU A 159 -8.57 8.66 -2.72
N ALA A 160 -8.61 8.60 -1.39
CA ALA A 160 -7.54 9.16 -0.56
C ALA A 160 -6.21 8.41 -0.74
N ILE A 161 -6.25 7.07 -0.85
CA ILE A 161 -5.07 6.26 -1.19
C ILE A 161 -4.57 6.64 -2.58
N ALA A 162 -5.47 6.80 -3.57
CA ALA A 162 -5.09 7.21 -4.92
C ALA A 162 -4.39 8.58 -4.94
N ALA A 163 -4.88 9.53 -4.14
CA ALA A 163 -4.25 10.84 -4.01
C ALA A 163 -2.85 10.74 -3.37
N LEU A 164 -2.65 9.82 -2.42
CA LEU A 164 -1.34 9.55 -1.85
C LEU A 164 -0.41 8.90 -2.88
N ASP A 165 -0.85 7.84 -3.54
CA ASP A 165 -0.04 7.07 -4.48
C ASP A 165 0.31 7.89 -5.72
N LEU A 166 -0.67 8.53 -6.35
CA LEU A 166 -0.45 9.33 -7.55
C LEU A 166 0.14 10.71 -7.22
N GLY A 167 -0.12 11.26 -6.03
CA GLY A 167 0.37 12.57 -5.64
C GLY A 167 1.77 12.53 -5.03
N VAL A 168 2.14 11.49 -4.29
CA VAL A 168 3.45 11.38 -3.60
C VAL A 168 4.35 10.40 -4.33
N VAL A 169 3.89 9.17 -4.58
CA VAL A 169 4.73 8.11 -5.14
C VAL A 169 5.07 8.39 -6.60
N ALA A 170 4.10 8.82 -7.41
CA ALA A 170 4.37 9.14 -8.82
C ALA A 170 5.40 10.27 -9.01
N ARG A 171 5.59 11.16 -8.02
CA ARG A 171 6.65 12.18 -8.11
C ARG A 171 8.06 11.57 -8.06
N ARG A 172 8.22 10.44 -7.38
CA ARG A 172 9.51 9.77 -7.20
C ARG A 172 9.78 8.68 -8.25
N PHE A 173 8.72 8.08 -8.80
CA PHE A 173 8.82 6.96 -9.73
C PHE A 173 8.28 7.33 -11.12
N PRO A 174 9.15 7.61 -12.11
CA PRO A 174 8.75 8.08 -13.42
C PRO A 174 7.78 7.16 -14.17
N ARG A 175 7.90 5.83 -13.99
CA ARG A 175 6.96 4.87 -14.62
C ARG A 175 5.56 4.95 -14.04
N VAL A 176 5.43 5.16 -12.74
CA VAL A 176 4.12 5.38 -12.10
C VAL A 176 3.49 6.67 -12.61
N ARG A 177 4.28 7.73 -12.78
CA ARG A 177 3.83 9.02 -13.34
C ARG A 177 3.34 8.93 -14.79
N ALA A 178 3.86 7.97 -15.55
CA ALA A 178 3.48 7.77 -16.94
C ALA A 178 2.14 7.02 -17.10
N LEU A 179 1.60 6.44 -16.02
CA LEU A 179 0.34 5.70 -16.08
C LEU A 179 -0.85 6.64 -16.32
N PRO A 180 -1.87 6.22 -17.10
CA PRO A 180 -3.07 7.01 -17.28
C PRO A 180 -3.81 7.19 -15.94
N VAL A 181 -3.98 8.43 -15.48
CA VAL A 181 -4.50 8.74 -14.13
C VAL A 181 -5.92 8.21 -13.91
N ARG A 182 -6.81 8.35 -14.90
CA ARG A 182 -8.23 7.99 -14.76
C ARG A 182 -8.46 6.50 -14.42
N PRO A 183 -7.91 5.53 -15.18
CA PRO A 183 -8.04 4.14 -14.79
C PRO A 183 -7.39 3.82 -13.44
N GLN A 184 -6.27 4.47 -13.09
CA GLN A 184 -5.65 4.28 -11.77
C GLN A 184 -6.54 4.78 -10.63
N LEU A 185 -7.24 5.92 -10.80
CA LEU A 185 -8.24 6.37 -9.83
C LEU A 185 -9.39 5.36 -9.70
N ALA A 186 -9.85 4.80 -10.83
CA ALA A 186 -10.91 3.78 -10.82
C ALA A 186 -10.47 2.51 -10.09
N ASP A 187 -9.23 2.04 -10.30
CA ASP A 187 -8.66 0.90 -9.58
C ASP A 187 -8.72 1.12 -8.06
N HIS A 188 -8.35 2.31 -7.59
CA HIS A 188 -8.38 2.64 -6.17
C HIS A 188 -9.80 2.76 -5.60
N VAL A 189 -10.75 3.28 -6.37
CA VAL A 189 -12.17 3.28 -5.98
C VAL A 189 -12.66 1.84 -5.85
N VAL A 190 -12.37 0.97 -6.83
CA VAL A 190 -12.72 -0.46 -6.77
C VAL A 190 -12.05 -1.14 -5.58
N TYR A 191 -10.77 -0.88 -5.33
CA TYR A 191 -10.07 -1.38 -4.15
C TYR A 191 -10.81 -1.01 -2.87
N GLY A 192 -11.13 0.27 -2.68
CA GLY A 192 -11.85 0.76 -1.52
C GLY A 192 -13.25 0.16 -1.36
N LEU A 193 -13.99 0.02 -2.46
CA LEU A 193 -15.31 -0.61 -2.48
C LEU A 193 -15.24 -2.09 -2.08
N VAL A 194 -14.30 -2.85 -2.65
CA VAL A 194 -14.11 -4.28 -2.36
C VAL A 194 -13.72 -4.46 -0.89
N VAL A 195 -12.76 -3.68 -0.40
CA VAL A 195 -12.37 -3.74 1.02
C VAL A 195 -13.56 -3.44 1.92
N GLY A 196 -14.29 -2.34 1.65
CA GLY A 196 -15.46 -1.95 2.43
C GLY A 196 -16.56 -3.01 2.42
N ALA A 197 -16.79 -3.67 1.29
CA ALA A 197 -17.79 -4.73 1.15
C ALA A 197 -17.40 -6.00 1.92
N VAL A 198 -16.15 -6.45 1.80
CA VAL A 198 -15.66 -7.64 2.53
C VAL A 198 -15.70 -7.41 4.03
N VAL A 199 -15.22 -6.25 4.50
CA VAL A 199 -15.25 -5.88 5.93
C VAL A 199 -16.69 -5.79 6.44
N ALA A 200 -17.61 -5.17 5.68
CA ALA A 200 -19.03 -5.10 6.07
C ALA A 200 -19.66 -6.48 6.22
N ARG A 201 -19.44 -7.37 5.26
CA ARG A 201 -19.98 -8.74 5.28
C ARG A 201 -19.44 -9.55 6.46
N ARG A 202 -18.13 -9.48 6.73
CA ARG A 202 -17.52 -10.24 7.83
C ARG A 202 -17.98 -9.74 9.20
N ARG A 203 -18.13 -8.43 9.37
CA ARG A 203 -18.72 -7.84 10.59
C ARG A 203 -20.20 -8.21 10.77
N ALA A 204 -20.96 -8.38 9.68
CA ALA A 204 -22.36 -8.83 9.75
C ALA A 204 -22.45 -10.30 10.19
N ALA A 205 -21.67 -11.19 9.56
CA ALA A 205 -21.65 -12.62 9.89
C ALA A 205 -21.30 -12.89 11.37
N ARG A 206 -20.34 -12.14 11.94
CA ARG A 206 -20.02 -12.29 13.38
C ARG A 206 -21.18 -11.87 14.30
N ARG A 207 -21.89 -10.79 13.95
CA ARG A 207 -23.07 -10.35 14.72
C ARG A 207 -24.20 -11.37 14.71
N GLU A 208 -24.38 -12.09 13.60
CA GLU A 208 -25.36 -13.17 13.51
C GLU A 208 -24.97 -14.35 14.41
N VAL A 209 -23.69 -14.74 14.43
CA VAL A 209 -23.20 -15.80 15.32
C VAL A 209 -23.39 -15.42 16.80
N ASP A 210 -23.02 -14.19 17.17
CA ASP A 210 -23.18 -13.70 18.55
C ASP A 210 -24.65 -13.66 18.99
N ALA A 211 -25.58 -13.40 18.07
CA ALA A 211 -27.01 -13.33 18.36
C ALA A 211 -27.69 -14.70 18.54
N HIS A 212 -27.15 -15.77 17.94
CA HIS A 212 -27.70 -17.13 18.08
C HIS A 212 -27.00 -17.95 19.18
N GLY A 213 -25.85 -17.48 19.67
CA GLY A 213 -25.13 -18.09 20.80
C GLY A 213 -25.60 -17.62 22.17
N GLN A 214 -26.58 -16.70 22.23
CA GLN A 214 -27.27 -16.23 23.44
C GLN A 214 -28.65 -16.85 23.54
#